data_AF-A0A453KPV1-F1
#
_entry.id   AF-A0A453KPV1-F1
#
_cell.length_a   1.000
_cell.length_b   1.000
_cell.length_c   1.000
_cell.angle_alpha   90.00
_cell.angle_beta   90.00
_cell.angle_gamma   90.00
#
_symmetry.space_group_name_H-M   'P 1'
#
loop_
_entity.id
_entity.type
_entity.pdbx_description
1 polymer ?
#
loop_
_entity_poly.entity_id
_entity_poly.type
_entity_poly.pdbx_seq_one_letter_code
_entity_poly.pdbx_strand_id
1 'polypeptide(L)'
;ASKAGARRKVLDGTPAALGFRMPAEWEPHDQCWIGWPDAQGFWRDAAAPAQKAFANVVDAISRFEPVTVCCNATQYARVAHLMEHKSNVRVVEMSACLVWLRDLGPSFVVREGDTRLRREIAGVDWQYNAYGGYNGLFGPEDHQLNRRKELQFTCYCTLILELWQLMGNMY
;
A
#
# COMPACT_ATOMS: atom_id res chain seq x y z
N ALA A 1 27.12 10.70 -5.86
CA ALA A 1 27.30 9.25 -5.74
C ALA A 1 25.94 8.58 -5.93
N SER A 2 25.79 7.73 -6.94
CA SER A 2 24.49 7.12 -7.30
C SER A 2 24.06 6.14 -6.20
N LYS A 3 22.88 6.37 -5.62
CA LYS A 3 22.26 5.42 -4.69
C LYS A 3 21.73 4.25 -5.53
N ALA A 4 22.39 3.09 -5.44
CA ALA A 4 21.90 1.87 -6.04
C ALA A 4 20.57 1.49 -5.38
N GLY A 5 19.45 1.80 -6.04
CA GLY A 5 18.12 1.43 -5.58
C GLY A 5 18.01 -0.09 -5.46
N ALA A 6 17.47 -0.57 -4.35
CA ALA A 6 17.17 -1.98 -4.13
C ALA A 6 16.41 -2.54 -5.35
N ARG A 7 17.02 -3.50 -6.06
CA ARG A 7 16.37 -4.14 -7.22
C ARG A 7 15.35 -5.14 -6.73
N ARG A 8 14.11 -5.01 -7.23
CA ARG A 8 13.03 -5.99 -7.15
C ARG A 8 13.57 -7.39 -7.51
N LYS A 9 13.58 -8.31 -6.55
CA LYS A 9 13.84 -9.73 -6.78
C LYS A 9 12.51 -10.48 -6.80
N VAL A 10 12.11 -10.95 -7.97
CA VAL A 10 11.01 -11.92 -8.07
C VAL A 10 11.55 -13.25 -7.56
N LEU A 11 10.80 -13.91 -6.68
CA LEU A 11 11.14 -15.23 -6.16
C LEU A 11 10.34 -16.27 -6.94
N ASP A 12 11.04 -17.29 -7.44
CA ASP A 12 10.40 -18.40 -8.14
C ASP A 12 9.86 -19.42 -7.14
N GLY A 13 8.59 -19.81 -7.31
CA GLY A 13 7.90 -20.76 -6.42
C GLY A 13 6.79 -20.10 -5.59
N THR A 14 6.04 -20.92 -4.84
CA THR A 14 5.00 -20.42 -3.94
C THR A 14 5.61 -19.92 -2.63
N PRO A 15 5.00 -18.97 -1.92
CA PRO A 15 5.47 -18.53 -0.60
C PRO A 15 5.72 -19.71 0.36
N ALA A 16 4.78 -20.67 0.41
CA ALA A 16 4.89 -21.86 1.25
C ALA A 16 6.09 -22.74 0.89
N ALA A 17 6.36 -22.98 -0.41
CA ALA A 17 7.53 -23.75 -0.86
C ALA A 17 8.86 -23.05 -0.51
N LEU A 18 8.84 -21.73 -0.36
CA LEU A 18 9.96 -20.89 0.03
C LEU A 18 10.04 -20.64 1.54
N GLY A 19 9.21 -21.33 2.34
CA GLY A 19 9.18 -21.25 3.80
C GLY A 19 8.50 -19.99 4.37
N PHE A 20 7.85 -19.19 3.53
CA PHE A 20 7.10 -18.01 3.95
C PHE A 20 5.70 -18.37 4.45
N ARG A 21 5.23 -17.62 5.45
CA ARG A 21 3.83 -17.60 5.90
C ARG A 21 3.31 -16.17 5.99
N MET A 22 2.02 -15.97 5.80
CA MET A 22 1.39 -14.71 6.18
C MET A 22 1.24 -14.71 7.72
N PRO A 23 1.79 -13.71 8.44
CA PRO A 23 1.55 -13.60 9.86
C PRO A 23 0.09 -13.24 10.14
N ALA A 24 -0.40 -13.62 11.32
CA ALA A 24 -1.71 -13.19 11.75
C ALA A 24 -1.72 -11.69 12.06
N GLU A 25 -2.86 -11.02 11.86
CA GLU A 25 -2.99 -9.56 12.03
C GLU A 25 -2.81 -9.08 13.49
N TRP A 26 -2.78 -9.98 14.46
CA TRP A 26 -2.47 -9.65 15.86
C TRP A 26 -0.99 -9.89 16.23
N GLU A 27 -0.18 -10.42 15.32
CA GLU A 27 1.27 -10.46 15.51
C GLU A 27 1.86 -9.04 15.44
N PRO A 28 3.04 -8.77 16.02
CA PRO A 28 3.64 -7.45 15.99
C PRO A 28 3.82 -6.91 14.56
N HIS A 29 3.47 -5.64 14.38
CA HIS A 29 3.58 -4.90 13.12
C HIS A 29 4.68 -3.84 13.20
N ASP A 30 5.30 -3.57 12.04
CA ASP A 30 6.25 -2.45 11.92
C ASP A 30 5.53 -1.12 11.61
N GLN A 31 4.44 -1.14 10.84
CA GLN A 31 3.65 0.05 10.46
C GLN A 31 2.32 -0.31 9.80
N CYS A 32 1.40 0.66 9.76
CA CYS A 32 0.17 0.63 8.98
C CYS A 32 0.31 1.41 7.66
N TRP A 33 -0.36 0.95 6.60
CA TRP A 33 -0.46 1.66 5.33
C TRP A 33 -1.92 2.02 5.02
N ILE A 34 -2.17 3.30 4.72
CA ILE A 34 -3.51 3.84 4.44
C ILE A 34 -3.53 4.54 3.10
N GLY A 35 -4.47 4.18 2.23
CA GLY A 35 -4.74 4.92 1.00
C GLY A 35 -5.65 6.10 1.29
N TRP A 36 -5.31 7.29 0.80
CA TRP A 36 -6.10 8.49 1.04
C TRP A 36 -7.29 8.60 0.09
N PRO A 37 -8.51 8.93 0.59
CA PRO A 37 -9.67 9.14 -0.27
C PRO A 37 -9.53 10.43 -1.09
N ASP A 38 -9.64 10.28 -2.41
CA ASP A 38 -9.62 11.37 -3.37
C ASP A 38 -11.03 11.66 -3.92
N ALA A 39 -11.22 12.85 -4.48
CA ALA A 39 -12.50 13.37 -4.97
C ALA A 39 -13.00 12.71 -6.27
N GLN A 40 -12.41 11.59 -6.70
CA GLN A 40 -12.61 10.96 -8.02
C GLN A 40 -13.92 10.16 -8.14
N GLY A 41 -15.04 10.69 -7.64
CA GLY A 41 -16.40 10.21 -7.97
C GLY A 41 -17.02 9.19 -7.00
N PHE A 42 -16.25 8.52 -6.13
CA PHE A 42 -16.81 7.56 -5.17
C PHE A 42 -17.42 8.20 -3.92
N TRP A 43 -16.97 9.41 -3.58
CA TRP A 43 -17.29 10.05 -2.32
C TRP A 43 -18.04 11.35 -2.55
N ARG A 44 -19.15 11.53 -1.83
CA ARG A 44 -19.92 12.78 -1.83
C ARG A 44 -19.05 13.98 -1.44
N ASP A 45 -19.48 15.17 -1.84
CA ASP A 45 -18.90 16.44 -1.42
C ASP A 45 -17.37 16.50 -1.61
N ALA A 46 -16.90 16.07 -2.78
CA ALA A 46 -15.49 15.99 -3.15
C ALA A 46 -14.62 15.24 -2.10
N ALA A 47 -15.16 14.15 -1.55
CA ALA A 47 -14.53 13.32 -0.52
C ALA A 47 -14.29 13.98 0.84
N ALA A 48 -14.71 15.22 1.08
CA ALA A 48 -14.42 15.91 2.34
C ALA A 48 -14.87 15.14 3.61
N PRO A 49 -16.08 14.53 3.66
CA PRO A 49 -16.49 13.72 4.81
C PRO A 49 -15.64 12.46 4.99
N ALA A 50 -15.26 11.80 3.89
CA ALA A 50 -14.42 10.61 3.90
C ALA A 50 -13.00 10.95 4.37
N GLN A 51 -12.42 12.04 3.87
CA GLN A 51 -11.11 12.54 4.29
C GLN A 51 -11.08 12.83 5.80
N LYS A 52 -12.15 13.42 6.35
CA LYS A 52 -12.26 13.62 7.80
C LYS A 52 -12.29 12.29 8.57
N ALA A 53 -13.05 11.31 8.09
CA ALA A 53 -13.09 9.99 8.72
C ALA A 53 -11.72 9.28 8.66
N PHE A 54 -11.04 9.32 7.51
CA PHE A 54 -9.72 8.74 7.33
C PHE A 54 -8.66 9.44 8.19
N ALA A 55 -8.73 10.77 8.34
CA ALA A 55 -7.87 11.49 9.27
C ALA A 55 -8.03 10.99 10.72
N ASN A 56 -9.26 10.71 11.16
CA ASN A 56 -9.52 10.15 12.49
C ASN A 56 -8.97 8.72 12.64
N VAL A 57 -9.05 7.89 11.59
CA VAL A 57 -8.47 6.54 11.60
C VAL A 57 -6.94 6.60 11.68
N VAL A 58 -6.30 7.45 10.88
CA VAL A 58 -4.85 7.68 10.95
C VAL A 58 -4.45 8.16 12.34
N ASP A 59 -5.19 9.11 12.91
CA ASP A 59 -4.97 9.61 14.28
C ASP A 59 -5.11 8.50 15.34
N ALA A 60 -6.07 7.60 15.20
CA ALA A 60 -6.25 6.48 16.12
C ALA A 60 -5.10 5.47 16.02
N ILE A 61 -4.71 5.05 14.81
CA ILE A 61 -3.67 4.04 14.60
C ILE A 61 -2.28 4.58 14.99
N SER A 62 -1.99 5.85 14.66
CA SER A 62 -0.69 6.49 14.93
C SER A 62 -0.30 6.57 16.40
N ARG A 63 -1.24 6.31 17.33
CA ARG A 63 -0.98 6.20 18.77
C ARG A 63 -0.30 4.87 19.15
N PHE A 64 -0.35 3.87 18.28
CA PHE A 64 0.12 2.51 18.54
C PHE A 64 1.27 2.10 17.61
N GLU A 65 1.23 2.52 16.34
CA GLU A 65 2.24 2.15 15.35
C GLU A 65 2.45 3.27 14.31
N PRO A 66 3.61 3.33 13.64
CA PRO A 66 3.82 4.25 12.53
C PRO A 66 2.77 4.09 11.43
N VAL A 67 2.32 5.20 10.85
CA VAL A 67 1.37 5.18 9.74
C VAL A 67 1.99 5.82 8.50
N THR A 68 1.88 5.13 7.37
CA THR A 68 2.15 5.72 6.07
C THR A 68 0.86 5.97 5.31
N VAL A 69 0.61 7.23 4.98
CA VAL A 69 -0.52 7.65 4.16
C VAL A 69 -0.06 7.82 2.72
N CYS A 70 -0.57 6.98 1.82
CA CYS A 70 -0.36 7.10 0.39
C CYS A 70 -1.45 8.00 -0.22
N CYS A 71 -1.07 8.93 -1.09
CA CYS A 71 -2.04 9.82 -1.74
C CYS A 71 -1.60 10.18 -3.16
N ASN A 72 -2.55 10.57 -4.02
CA ASN A 72 -2.24 11.07 -5.35
C ASN A 72 -1.50 12.42 -5.27
N ALA A 73 -0.66 12.71 -6.26
CA ALA A 73 0.13 13.95 -6.36
C ALA A 73 -0.72 15.22 -6.12
N THR A 74 -1.94 15.24 -6.66
CA THR A 74 -2.89 16.36 -6.53
C THR A 74 -3.35 16.63 -5.10
N GLN A 75 -3.29 15.62 -4.22
CA GLN A 75 -3.68 15.71 -2.82
C GLN A 75 -2.46 15.86 -1.89
N TYR A 76 -1.26 15.54 -2.35
CA TYR A 76 -0.06 15.42 -1.51
C TYR A 76 0.17 16.63 -0.60
N ALA A 77 0.21 17.85 -1.16
CA ALA A 77 0.47 19.05 -0.37
C ALA A 77 -0.57 19.27 0.75
N ARG A 78 -1.85 19.01 0.47
CA ARG A 78 -2.93 19.13 1.44
C ARG A 78 -2.84 18.06 2.53
N VAL A 79 -2.56 16.82 2.16
CA VAL A 79 -2.47 15.70 3.12
C VAL A 79 -1.21 15.84 3.98
N ALA A 80 -0.08 16.22 3.39
CA ALA A 80 1.15 16.52 4.09
C ALA A 80 0.93 17.60 5.15
N HIS A 81 0.29 18.71 4.79
CA HIS A 81 -0.04 19.78 5.73
C HIS A 81 -0.99 19.30 6.85
N LEU A 82 -2.03 18.53 6.52
CA LEU A 82 -2.96 17.97 7.52
C LEU A 82 -2.26 17.07 8.55
N MET A 83 -1.19 16.38 8.14
CA MET A 83 -0.47 15.41 8.97
C MET A 83 0.83 15.98 9.57
N GLU A 84 1.22 17.21 9.28
CA GLU A 84 2.55 17.76 9.63
C GLU A 84 2.84 17.78 11.13
N HIS A 85 1.80 17.87 11.97
CA HIS A 85 1.92 17.86 13.42
C HIS A 85 1.98 16.43 14.03
N LYS A 86 1.92 15.38 13.21
CA LYS A 86 1.92 13.98 13.66
C LYS A 86 3.28 13.34 13.39
N SER A 87 4.13 13.28 14.41
CA SER A 87 5.49 12.73 14.30
C SER A 87 5.56 11.26 13.90
N ASN A 88 4.50 10.49 14.14
CA ASN A 88 4.40 9.06 13.82
C ASN A 88 3.63 8.79 12.50
N VAL A 89 3.43 9.82 11.68
CA VAL A 89 2.76 9.71 10.39
C VAL A 89 3.67 10.26 9.30
N ARG A 90 3.86 9.49 8.23
CA ARG A 90 4.50 9.98 7.00
C ARG A 90 3.51 9.97 5.85
N VAL A 91 3.62 10.96 4.97
CA VAL A 91 2.80 11.06 3.76
C VAL A 91 3.68 10.78 2.55
N VAL A 92 3.17 9.95 1.66
CA VAL A 92 3.87 9.50 0.46
C VAL A 92 2.98 9.80 -0.74
N GLU A 93 3.53 10.51 -1.72
CA GLU A 93 2.92 10.60 -3.04
C GLU A 93 3.04 9.24 -3.73
N MET A 94 1.93 8.73 -4.23
CA MET A 94 1.87 7.48 -4.97
C MET A 94 0.88 7.62 -6.13
N SER A 95 1.41 7.50 -7.35
CA SER A 95 0.61 7.65 -8.56
C SER A 95 -0.47 6.57 -8.66
N ALA A 96 -1.72 6.98 -8.86
CA ALA A 96 -2.90 6.10 -8.84
C ALA A 96 -3.08 5.36 -7.50
N CYS A 97 -2.88 6.10 -6.39
CA CYS A 97 -3.25 5.63 -5.07
C CYS A 97 -4.76 5.41 -5.00
N LEU A 98 -5.16 4.19 -4.63
CA LEU A 98 -6.55 3.83 -4.35
C LEU A 98 -6.73 3.69 -2.83
N VAL A 99 -7.89 4.12 -2.35
CA VAL A 99 -8.21 4.18 -0.91
C VAL A 99 -8.25 2.79 -0.25
N TRP A 100 -8.57 1.75 -1.02
CA TRP A 100 -8.78 0.37 -0.55
C TRP A 100 -7.48 -0.46 -0.53
N LEU A 101 -6.41 0.05 0.09
CA LEU A 101 -5.11 -0.65 0.12
C LEU A 101 -5.15 -2.06 0.71
N ARG A 102 -6.17 -2.40 1.52
CA ARG A 102 -6.39 -3.77 1.99
C ARG A 102 -6.51 -4.78 0.84
N ASP A 103 -7.13 -4.39 -0.27
CA ASP A 103 -7.45 -5.29 -1.39
C ASP A 103 -6.46 -5.16 -2.55
N LEU A 104 -5.74 -4.03 -2.60
CA LEU A 104 -4.82 -3.65 -3.66
C LEU A 104 -3.35 -3.73 -3.27
N GLY A 105 -3.07 -3.68 -1.97
CA GLY A 105 -1.73 -3.74 -1.42
C GLY A 105 -1.21 -5.17 -1.36
N PRO A 106 0.11 -5.34 -1.17
CA PRO A 106 0.67 -6.67 -1.00
C PRO A 106 0.16 -7.31 0.30
N SER A 107 -0.07 -8.62 0.26
CA SER A 107 -0.11 -9.40 1.50
C SER A 107 1.32 -9.71 1.91
N PHE A 108 1.79 -9.12 3.01
CA PHE A 108 3.13 -9.39 3.53
C PHE A 108 3.23 -10.81 4.05
N VAL A 109 4.33 -11.47 3.70
CA VAL A 109 4.67 -12.81 4.18
C VAL A 109 6.07 -12.81 4.77
N VAL A 110 6.27 -13.60 5.81
CA VAL A 110 7.51 -13.63 6.59
C VAL A 110 8.05 -15.04 6.70
N ARG A 111 9.38 -15.15 6.77
CA ARG A 111 10.07 -16.37 7.20
C ARG A 111 11.23 -16.01 8.12
N GLU A 112 11.68 -16.98 8.91
CA GLU A 112 12.94 -16.84 9.62
C GLU A 112 14.09 -16.78 8.60
N GLY A 113 14.94 -15.76 8.69
CA GLY A 113 16.15 -15.67 7.88
C GLY A 113 17.27 -16.55 8.45
N ASP A 114 18.46 -16.42 7.87
CA ASP A 114 19.67 -17.18 8.26
C ASP A 114 20.05 -17.03 9.75
N THR A 115 19.50 -16.02 10.43
CA THR A 115 19.59 -15.87 11.89
C THR A 115 18.19 -15.68 12.46
N ARG A 116 17.88 -16.31 13.61
CA ARG A 116 16.61 -16.14 14.35
C ARG A 116 16.27 -14.68 14.71
N LEU A 117 17.23 -13.76 14.58
CA LEU A 117 17.06 -12.34 14.88
C LEU A 117 16.64 -11.51 13.65
N ARG A 118 16.62 -12.10 12.45
CA ARG A 118 16.25 -11.42 11.22
C ARG A 118 15.14 -12.18 10.53
N ARG A 119 13.93 -11.61 10.54
CA ARG A 119 12.85 -12.08 9.66
C ARG A 119 13.08 -11.53 8.25
N GLU A 120 12.96 -12.40 7.27
CA GLU A 120 12.83 -11.97 5.88
C GLU A 120 11.37 -11.66 5.58
N ILE A 121 11.13 -10.55 4.88
CA ILE A 121 9.80 -10.09 4.49
C ILE A 121 9.71 -10.10 2.96
N ALA A 122 8.61 -10.63 2.44
CA ALA A 122 8.22 -10.54 1.03
C ALA A 122 6.76 -10.09 0.92
N GLY A 123 6.35 -9.68 -0.28
CA GLY A 123 4.95 -9.33 -0.57
C GLY A 123 4.37 -10.28 -1.61
N VAL A 124 3.17 -10.79 -1.36
CA VAL A 124 2.34 -11.44 -2.37
C VAL A 124 1.51 -10.36 -3.04
N ASP A 125 1.72 -10.19 -4.34
CA ASP A 125 1.01 -9.24 -5.20
C ASP A 125 -0.12 -9.98 -5.95
N TRP A 126 -1.36 -9.69 -5.56
CA TRP A 126 -2.54 -10.33 -6.15
C TRP A 126 -3.00 -9.57 -7.39
N GLN A 127 -3.49 -10.30 -8.39
CA GLN A 127 -4.18 -9.66 -9.50
C GLN A 127 -5.52 -9.09 -9.01
N TYR A 128 -5.57 -7.77 -8.89
CA TYR A 128 -6.79 -7.05 -8.55
C TYR A 128 -7.60 -6.71 -9.80
N ASN A 129 -8.90 -7.02 -9.78
CA ASN A 129 -9.80 -6.80 -10.93
C ASN A 129 -10.98 -5.87 -10.62
N ALA A 130 -10.88 -5.03 -9.58
CA ALA A 130 -11.96 -4.12 -9.20
C ALA A 130 -13.25 -4.85 -8.77
N TYR A 131 -13.11 -5.89 -7.93
CA TYR A 131 -14.22 -6.68 -7.36
C TYR A 131 -15.19 -7.26 -8.41
N GLY A 132 -14.66 -7.85 -9.49
CA GLY A 132 -15.49 -8.56 -10.48
C GLY A 132 -15.18 -8.25 -11.95
N GLY A 133 -14.18 -7.41 -12.23
CA GLY A 133 -13.75 -7.13 -13.59
C GLY A 133 -14.77 -6.28 -14.36
N TYR A 134 -14.85 -6.49 -15.68
CA TYR A 134 -15.66 -5.65 -16.58
C TYR A 134 -17.17 -5.80 -16.36
N ASN A 135 -17.59 -6.91 -15.76
CA ASN A 135 -18.97 -7.19 -15.38
C ASN A 135 -19.19 -7.00 -13.88
N GLY A 136 -18.22 -6.40 -13.18
CA GLY A 136 -18.19 -6.26 -11.74
C GLY A 136 -18.82 -4.96 -11.26
N LEU A 137 -18.47 -4.60 -10.02
CA LEU A 137 -18.99 -3.41 -9.33
C LEU A 137 -18.70 -2.10 -10.09
N PHE A 138 -17.61 -2.07 -10.85
CA PHE A 138 -17.18 -0.91 -11.61
C PHE A 138 -17.33 -1.24 -13.09
N GLY A 139 -18.25 -0.55 -13.74
CA GLY A 139 -18.62 -0.78 -15.12
C GLY A 139 -17.46 -0.53 -16.09
N PRO A 140 -17.68 -0.77 -17.40
CA PRO A 140 -16.74 -0.44 -18.46
C PRO A 140 -16.15 0.97 -18.39
N GLU A 141 -16.99 1.93 -18.04
CA GLU A 141 -16.72 3.37 -17.94
C GLU A 141 -15.79 3.77 -16.78
N ASP A 142 -15.61 2.90 -15.77
CA ASP A 142 -14.72 3.15 -14.63
C ASP A 142 -13.25 2.84 -14.97
N HIS A 143 -12.74 3.53 -15.98
CA HIS A 143 -11.41 3.34 -16.57
C HIS A 143 -10.26 3.39 -15.54
N GLN A 144 -10.42 4.13 -14.44
CA GLN A 144 -9.39 4.27 -13.39
C GLN A 144 -9.06 2.93 -12.72
N LEU A 145 -10.08 2.08 -12.50
CA LEU A 145 -9.93 0.77 -11.86
C LEU A 145 -9.64 -0.33 -12.89
N ASN A 146 -10.12 -0.15 -14.12
CA ASN A 146 -9.94 -1.11 -15.21
C ASN A 146 -8.56 -1.01 -15.91
N ARG A 147 -7.80 0.08 -15.73
CA ARG A 147 -6.47 0.26 -16.35
C ARG A 147 -5.37 -0.70 -15.85
N ARG A 148 -5.60 -1.47 -14.78
CA ARG A 148 -4.65 -2.51 -14.34
C ARG A 148 -4.83 -3.88 -15.01
N LYS A 149 -5.79 -4.03 -15.94
CA LYS A 149 -6.20 -5.34 -16.50
C LYS A 149 -5.21 -6.02 -17.45
N GLU A 150 -4.11 -5.39 -17.87
CA GLU A 150 -3.23 -5.95 -18.91
C GLU A 150 -1.93 -6.61 -18.42
N LEU A 151 -1.72 -6.75 -17.11
CA LEU A 151 -0.43 -7.24 -16.60
C LEU A 151 -0.53 -8.67 -16.06
N GLN A 152 -0.28 -9.61 -16.98
CA GLN A 152 0.02 -11.01 -16.68
C GLN A 152 1.16 -11.12 -15.65
N PHE A 153 1.02 -12.06 -14.72
CA PHE A 153 2.00 -12.57 -13.75
C PHE A 153 3.40 -11.93 -13.84
N THR A 154 3.49 -10.69 -13.41
CA THR A 154 4.73 -9.92 -13.40
C THR A 154 4.54 -8.90 -12.31
N CYS A 155 5.48 -8.83 -11.38
CA CYS A 155 5.55 -7.93 -10.24
C CYS A 155 5.63 -6.43 -10.69
N TYR A 156 4.70 -5.96 -11.52
CA TYR A 156 4.52 -4.54 -11.80
C TYR A 156 3.82 -3.93 -10.61
N CYS A 157 4.64 -3.51 -9.66
CA CYS A 157 4.16 -2.70 -8.60
C CYS A 157 4.92 -1.38 -8.63
N THR A 158 4.30 -0.37 -9.21
CA THR A 158 4.61 1.01 -8.82
C THR A 158 4.29 1.22 -7.33
N LEU A 159 3.29 0.51 -6.76
CA LEU A 159 3.07 0.42 -5.31
C LEU A 159 4.27 -0.23 -4.59
N ILE A 160 4.58 -1.50 -4.79
CA ILE A 160 5.67 -2.18 -4.07
C ILE A 160 7.04 -1.51 -4.36
N LEU A 161 7.32 -0.91 -5.52
CA LEU A 161 8.60 -0.20 -5.74
C LEU A 161 8.73 1.09 -4.91
N GLU A 162 7.69 1.93 -4.83
CA GLU A 162 7.73 3.13 -3.97
C GLU A 162 7.68 2.72 -2.50
N LEU A 163 6.80 1.78 -2.13
CA LEU A 163 6.72 1.23 -0.78
C LEU A 163 8.07 0.62 -0.35
N TRP A 164 8.76 -0.15 -1.21
CA TRP A 164 10.07 -0.75 -0.91
C TRP A 164 11.24 0.22 -0.97
N GLN A 165 11.26 1.20 -1.88
CA GLN A 165 12.25 2.28 -1.83
C GLN A 165 12.13 3.09 -0.53
N LEU A 166 10.92 3.20 0.02
CA LEU A 166 10.64 3.87 1.29
C LEU A 166 10.84 2.97 2.52
N MET A 167 10.77 1.64 2.38
CA MET A 167 11.11 0.66 3.42
C MET A 167 12.63 0.37 3.48
N GLY A 168 13.35 0.51 2.37
CA GLY A 168 14.82 0.32 2.32
C GLY A 168 15.63 1.41 3.04
N ASN A 169 14.98 2.46 3.55
CA ASN A 169 15.57 3.49 4.40
C ASN A 169 15.29 3.27 5.91
N MET A 170 14.71 2.12 6.31
CA MET A 170 14.36 1.81 7.71
C MET A 170 15.32 0.85 8.42
N TYR A 171 16.50 0.57 7.86
CA TYR A 171 17.58 -0.17 8.51
C TYR A 171 18.94 0.47 8.25
#